data_AF-A0A7V4U535-F1
#
_entry.id   AF-A0A7V4U535-F1
#
_cell.length_a   1.000
_cell.length_b   1.000
_cell.length_c   1.000
_cell.angle_alpha   90.00
_cell.angle_beta   90.00
_cell.angle_gamma   90.00
#
_symmetry.space_group_name_H-M   'P 1'
#
loop_
_entity.id
_entity.type
_entity.pdbx_description
1 polymer ?
#
loop_
_entity_poly.entity_id
_entity_poly.type
_entity_poly.pdbx_seq_one_letter_code
_entity_poly.pdbx_strand_id
1 'polypeptide(L)'
;MIDEKSSAELKKLKMMPSLKEKRHYLVIKPLHDVVEQEFLNAVDKALIDFLGIFNYARAGPLYIEVRKDYILLSVITKYVNEVKAALLLSKAGRCVGVSGTIKKSRRFL
;
A
#
# COMPACT_ATOMS: atom_id res chain seq x y z
N MET A 1 -33.72 -9.06 2.25
CA MET A 1 -33.09 -8.41 1.09
C MET A 1 -32.68 -7.02 1.55
N ILE A 2 -31.40 -6.79 1.80
CA ILE A 2 -30.91 -5.47 2.20
C ILE A 2 -30.68 -4.70 0.90
N ASP A 3 -31.42 -3.61 0.74
CA ASP A 3 -31.40 -2.72 -0.42
C ASP A 3 -29.99 -2.29 -0.84
N GLU A 4 -29.59 -2.60 -2.07
CA GLU A 4 -28.37 -2.12 -2.75
C GLU A 4 -28.26 -0.59 -2.84
N LYS A 5 -29.34 0.15 -2.54
CA LYS A 5 -29.39 1.62 -2.57
C LYS A 5 -28.90 2.30 -1.28
N SER A 6 -28.72 1.56 -0.19
CA SER A 6 -28.35 2.12 1.14
C SER A 6 -26.86 2.49 1.28
N SER A 7 -25.97 1.88 0.51
CA SER A 7 -24.52 2.09 0.60
C SER A 7 -24.03 3.37 -0.09
N ALA A 8 -24.85 4.00 -0.94
CA ALA A 8 -24.47 5.17 -1.74
C ALA A 8 -24.38 6.49 -0.95
N GLU A 9 -24.94 6.54 0.27
CA GLU A 9 -24.96 7.76 1.11
C GLU A 9 -24.28 7.58 2.48
N LEU A 10 -23.27 6.73 2.59
CA LEU A 10 -22.39 6.78 3.77
C LEU A 10 -21.56 8.07 3.72
N LYS A 11 -22.13 9.12 4.30
CA LYS A 11 -21.52 10.45 4.44
C LYS A 11 -20.13 10.27 5.06
N LYS A 12 -19.09 10.55 4.27
CA LYS A 12 -17.70 10.40 4.70
C LYS A 12 -17.47 11.12 6.02
N LEU A 13 -17.01 10.40 7.04
CA LEU A 13 -16.71 10.97 8.34
C LEU A 13 -15.69 12.11 8.17
N LYS A 14 -16.11 13.33 8.50
CA LYS A 14 -15.27 14.53 8.42
C LYS A 14 -14.31 14.53 9.61
N MET A 15 -13.11 14.00 9.39
CA MET A 15 -12.03 14.07 10.38
C MET A 15 -11.23 15.36 10.24
N MET A 16 -10.76 15.90 11.36
CA MET A 16 -9.77 16.98 11.37
C MET A 16 -8.44 16.49 10.76
N PRO A 17 -7.68 17.35 10.06
CA PRO A 17 -6.39 16.97 9.46
C PRO A 17 -5.38 16.40 10.46
N SER A 18 -5.44 16.84 11.72
CA SER A 18 -4.58 16.36 12.82
C SER A 18 -4.90 14.93 13.24
N LEU A 19 -6.17 14.51 13.15
CA LEU A 19 -6.65 13.18 13.49
C LEU A 19 -6.52 12.19 12.33
N LYS A 20 -6.41 12.68 11.10
CA LYS A 20 -6.22 11.83 9.92
C LYS A 20 -4.88 11.13 9.98
N GLU A 21 -4.88 9.88 9.56
CA GLU A 21 -3.65 9.13 9.35
C GLU A 21 -2.74 9.85 8.36
N LYS A 22 -1.49 10.08 8.77
CA LYS A 22 -0.46 10.60 7.87
C LYS A 22 0.10 9.45 7.07
N ARG A 23 -0.12 9.46 5.76
CA ARG A 23 0.24 8.36 4.86
C ARG A 23 1.26 8.79 3.82
N HIS A 24 2.09 7.84 3.40
CA HIS A 24 3.01 7.96 2.28
C HIS A 24 2.64 6.95 1.20
N TYR A 25 3.06 7.24 -0.03
CA TYR A 25 2.83 6.44 -1.21
C TYR A 25 4.18 5.90 -1.70
N LEU A 26 4.30 4.58 -1.76
CA LEU A 26 5.45 3.85 -2.21
C LEU A 26 5.17 3.30 -3.60
N VAL A 27 6.13 3.48 -4.51
CA VAL A 27 6.13 2.79 -5.80
C VAL A 27 7.03 1.58 -5.69
N ILE A 28 6.47 0.40 -5.92
CA ILE A 28 7.15 -0.89 -5.86
C ILE A 28 7.16 -1.46 -7.28
N LYS A 29 8.33 -1.78 -7.81
CA LYS A 29 8.47 -2.48 -9.10
C LYS A 29 8.87 -3.94 -8.88
N PRO A 30 8.41 -4.87 -9.73
CA PRO A 30 8.81 -6.26 -9.63
C PRO A 30 10.30 -6.41 -10.01
N LEU A 31 10.96 -7.45 -9.51
CA LEU A 31 12.35 -7.75 -9.89
C LEU A 31 12.46 -8.48 -11.23
N HIS A 32 11.41 -9.23 -11.60
CA HIS A 32 11.32 -10.04 -12.80
C HIS A 32 9.94 -9.87 -13.45
N ASP A 33 9.77 -10.38 -14.66
CA ASP A 33 8.46 -10.38 -15.30
C ASP A 33 7.52 -11.35 -14.57
N VAL A 34 6.42 -10.83 -14.03
CA VAL A 34 5.48 -11.58 -13.17
C VAL A 34 4.05 -11.22 -13.54
N VAL A 35 3.11 -12.11 -13.23
CA VAL A 35 1.69 -11.81 -13.38
C VAL A 35 1.25 -10.85 -12.26
N GLU A 36 0.34 -9.92 -12.57
CA GLU A 36 -0.14 -8.90 -11.62
C GLU A 36 -0.61 -9.49 -10.28
N GLN A 37 -1.38 -10.59 -10.33
CA GLN A 37 -1.88 -11.24 -9.12
C GLN A 37 -0.77 -11.90 -8.29
N GLU A 38 0.22 -12.50 -8.95
CA GLU A 38 1.36 -13.11 -8.26
C GLU A 38 2.22 -12.04 -7.59
N PHE A 39 2.41 -10.90 -8.26
CA PHE A 39 3.14 -9.78 -7.69
C PHE A 39 2.45 -9.21 -6.46
N LEU A 40 1.13 -9.02 -6.52
CA LEU A 40 0.32 -8.60 -5.38
C LEU A 40 0.45 -9.59 -4.22
N ASN A 41 0.27 -10.89 -4.49
CA ASN A 41 0.34 -11.94 -3.46
C ASN A 41 1.74 -12.02 -2.84
N ALA A 42 2.79 -11.87 -3.64
CA ALA A 42 4.17 -11.87 -3.15
C ALA A 42 4.46 -10.68 -2.23
N VAL A 43 4.00 -9.48 -2.60
CA VAL A 43 4.13 -8.27 -1.77
C VAL A 43 3.32 -8.43 -0.48
N ASP A 44 2.07 -8.89 -0.56
CA ASP A 44 1.23 -9.00 0.63
C ASP A 44 1.77 -10.03 1.63
N LYS A 45 2.20 -11.19 1.11
CA LYS A 45 2.88 -12.21 1.91
C LYS A 45 4.15 -11.66 2.56
N ALA A 46 4.98 -10.92 1.81
CA ALA A 46 6.19 -10.31 2.35
C ALA A 46 5.91 -9.36 3.52
N LEU A 47 4.84 -8.55 3.41
CA LEU A 47 4.46 -7.62 4.47
C LEU A 47 3.94 -8.37 5.70
N ILE A 48 3.08 -9.38 5.52
CA ILE A 48 2.53 -10.17 6.62
C ILE A 48 3.63 -10.97 7.32
N ASP A 49 4.51 -11.62 6.58
CA ASP A 49 5.58 -12.45 7.13
C ASP A 49 6.58 -11.61 7.94
N PHE A 50 6.89 -10.40 7.49
CA PHE A 50 7.85 -9.52 8.18
C PHE A 50 7.23 -8.70 9.32
N LEU A 51 6.07 -8.09 9.10
CA LEU A 51 5.43 -7.23 10.10
C LEU A 51 4.66 -8.04 11.15
N GLY A 52 4.19 -9.23 10.77
CA GLY A 52 3.17 -9.96 11.51
C GLY A 52 1.80 -9.27 11.41
N ILE A 53 0.75 -9.99 11.82
CA ILE A 53 -0.65 -9.51 11.71
C ILE A 53 -0.85 -8.17 12.43
N PHE A 54 -0.26 -8.00 13.61
CA PHE A 54 -0.43 -6.79 14.42
C PHE A 54 0.21 -5.56 13.76
N ASN A 55 1.48 -5.62 13.35
CA ASN A 55 2.11 -4.45 12.73
C ASN A 55 1.65 -4.25 11.29
N TYR A 56 1.20 -5.30 10.59
CA TYR A 56 0.53 -5.15 9.30
C TYR A 56 -0.71 -4.26 9.45
N ALA A 57 -1.58 -4.56 10.45
CA ALA A 57 -2.74 -3.72 10.74
C ALA A 57 -2.37 -2.29 11.13
N ARG A 58 -1.29 -2.09 11.92
CA ARG A 58 -0.82 -0.76 12.31
C ARG A 58 -0.13 0.03 11.19
N ALA A 59 0.51 -0.65 10.24
CA ALA A 59 1.07 -0.04 9.04
C ALA A 59 -0.04 0.39 8.07
N GLY A 60 -1.19 -0.28 8.15
CA GLY A 60 -2.40 0.00 7.38
C GLY A 60 -2.12 0.05 5.88
N PRO A 61 -1.47 -0.95 5.28
CA PRO A 61 -1.20 -0.96 3.84
C PRO A 61 -2.50 -0.86 3.03
N LEU A 62 -2.50 0.00 2.01
CA LEU A 62 -3.64 0.20 1.12
C LEU A 62 -3.14 0.27 -0.33
N TYR A 63 -3.53 -0.70 -1.13
CA TYR A 63 -3.21 -0.75 -2.56
C TYR A 63 -4.04 0.29 -3.31
N ILE A 64 -3.37 1.31 -3.86
CA ILE A 64 -4.01 2.38 -4.63
C ILE A 64 -4.12 1.99 -6.10
N GLU A 65 -3.08 1.34 -6.62
CA GLU A 65 -3.01 0.85 -7.99
C GLU A 65 -2.12 -0.40 -8.01
N VAL A 66 -2.58 -1.43 -8.71
CA VAL A 66 -1.86 -2.68 -8.93
C VAL A 66 -1.77 -2.85 -10.44
N ARG A 67 -0.56 -3.04 -10.95
CA ARG A 67 -0.24 -3.28 -12.35
C ARG A 67 0.86 -4.33 -12.42
N LYS A 68 1.01 -4.95 -13.58
CA LYS A 68 2.14 -5.86 -13.86
C LYS A 68 3.50 -5.22 -13.56
N ASP A 69 3.69 -3.97 -13.97
CA ASP A 69 5.01 -3.30 -13.89
C ASP A 69 5.25 -2.59 -12.56
N TYR A 70 4.20 -2.34 -11.77
CA TYR A 70 4.32 -1.64 -10.50
C TYR A 70 3.11 -1.81 -9.59
N ILE A 71 3.35 -1.62 -8.29
CA ILE A 71 2.33 -1.44 -7.27
C ILE A 71 2.52 -0.06 -6.64
N LEU A 72 1.42 0.70 -6.54
CA LEU A 72 1.34 1.93 -5.76
C LEU A 72 0.70 1.60 -4.41
N LEU A 73 1.53 1.47 -3.39
CA LEU A 73 1.11 1.12 -2.03
C LEU A 73 1.09 2.37 -1.14
N SER A 74 -0.03 2.64 -0.49
CA SER A 74 -0.11 3.63 0.57
C SER A 74 0.11 2.99 1.93
N VAL A 75 0.94 3.58 2.78
CA VAL A 75 1.20 3.09 4.15
C VAL A 75 1.27 4.25 5.13
N ILE A 76 1.06 3.98 6.41
CA ILE A 76 1.24 4.97 7.46
C ILE A 76 2.72 5.38 7.53
N THR A 77 2.97 6.70 7.61
CA THR A 77 4.29 7.33 7.52
C THR A 77 5.33 6.69 8.44
N LYS A 78 4.91 6.29 9.65
CA LYS A 78 5.79 5.71 10.66
C LYS A 78 6.35 4.34 10.26
N TYR A 79 5.67 3.62 9.36
CA TYR A 79 5.99 2.25 8.97
C TYR A 79 6.68 2.12 7.60
N VAL A 80 7.06 3.25 7.00
CA VAL A 80 7.65 3.27 5.65
C VAL A 80 8.96 2.47 5.59
N ASN A 81 9.77 2.52 6.66
CA ASN A 81 11.08 1.85 6.67
C ASN A 81 10.93 0.35 6.88
N GLU A 82 10.00 -0.07 7.71
CA GLU A 82 9.64 -1.46 8.00
C GLU A 82 9.08 -2.13 6.75
N VAL A 83 8.21 -1.43 6.01
CA VAL A 83 7.69 -1.88 4.71
C VAL A 83 8.81 -2.04 3.69
N LYS A 84 9.76 -1.09 3.62
CA LYS A 84 10.94 -1.23 2.75
C LYS A 84 11.81 -2.42 3.15
N ALA A 85 12.02 -2.64 4.44
CA ALA A 85 12.79 -3.78 4.94
C ALA A 85 12.12 -5.11 4.58
N ALA A 86 10.80 -5.21 4.74
CA ALA A 86 10.01 -6.38 4.34
C ALA A 86 10.18 -6.73 2.85
N LEU A 87 10.09 -5.70 1.99
CA LEU A 87 10.26 -5.87 0.54
C LEU A 87 11.69 -6.30 0.17
N LEU A 88 12.68 -5.73 0.84
CA LEU A 88 14.09 -6.05 0.60
C LEU A 88 14.42 -7.49 0.99
N LEU A 89 13.93 -7.95 2.15
CA LEU A 89 14.22 -9.29 2.67
C LEU A 89 13.52 -10.40 1.89
N SER A 90 12.25 -10.18 1.53
CA SER A 90 11.46 -11.15 0.76
C SER A 90 11.85 -11.20 -0.72
N LYS A 91 12.56 -10.18 -1.22
CA LYS A 91 12.80 -9.96 -2.65
C LYS A 91 11.51 -9.93 -3.48
N ALA A 92 10.37 -9.61 -2.86
CA ALA A 92 9.08 -9.55 -3.55
C ALA A 92 9.02 -8.38 -4.56
N GLY A 93 9.80 -7.32 -4.34
CA GLY A 93 9.90 -6.19 -5.24
C GLY A 93 10.88 -5.12 -4.75
N ARG A 94 11.20 -4.19 -5.62
CA ARG A 94 12.08 -3.05 -5.32
C ARG A 94 11.26 -1.78 -5.12
N CYS A 95 11.42 -1.12 -3.98
CA CYS A 95 10.89 0.23 -3.79
C CYS A 95 11.71 1.24 -4.60
N VAL A 96 11.07 1.92 -5.57
CA VAL A 96 11.71 2.89 -6.47
C VAL A 96 11.66 4.30 -5.88
N GLY A 97 10.58 4.62 -5.17
CA GLY A 97 10.40 5.95 -4.59
C GLY A 97 9.30 6.00 -3.56
N VAL A 98 9.37 7.03 -2.72
CA VAL A 98 8.37 7.35 -1.69
C VAL A 98 7.99 8.81 -1.78
N SER A 99 6.71 9.12 -1.67
CA SER A 99 6.19 10.48 -1.71
C SER A 99 4.99 10.65 -0.78
N GLY A 100 4.80 11.86 -0.24
CA GLY A 100 3.60 12.20 0.53
C GLY A 100 2.34 12.41 -0.30
N THR A 101 2.45 12.45 -1.63
CA THR A 101 1.30 12.61 -2.54
C THR A 101 1.36 11.65 -3.73
N ILE A 102 0.18 11.23 -4.20
CA ILE A 102 0.00 10.38 -5.40
C ILE A 102 0.58 11.08 -6.64
N LYS A 103 0.32 12.38 -6.81
CA LYS A 103 0.79 13.13 -7.98
C LYS A 103 2.31 13.09 -8.11
N LYS A 104 3.04 13.23 -6.99
CA LYS A 104 4.51 13.16 -6.99
C LYS A 104 5.02 11.72 -7.04
N SER A 105 4.30 10.74 -6.47
CA SER A 105 4.73 9.33 -6.55
C SER A 105 4.70 8.80 -7.99
N ARG A 106 3.76 9.26 -8.82
CA ARG A 106 3.68 8.89 -10.25
C ARG A 106 4.92 9.26 -11.07
N ARG A 107 5.80 10.14 -10.58
CA ARG A 107 7.08 10.47 -11.24
C ARG A 107 8.13 9.36 -11.14
N PHE A 108 7.90 8.35 -10.29
CA PHE A 108 8.80 7.21 -10.10
C PHE A 108 8.35 5.95 -10.87
N LEU A 109 7.20 6.03 -11.53
CA LEU A 109 6.74 5.02 -12.48
C LEU A 109 7.60 5.08 -13.74
#